data_AF-A0A8H7TI01-F1
#
_entry.id   AF-A0A8H7TI01-F1
#
_cell.length_a   1.000
_cell.length_b   1.000
_cell.length_c   1.000
_cell.angle_alpha   90.00
_cell.angle_beta   90.00
_cell.angle_gamma   90.00
#
_symmetry.space_group_name_H-M   'P 1'
#
loop_
_entity.id
_entity.type
_entity.pdbx_description
1 polymer ?
#
loop_
_entity_poly.entity_id
_entity_poly.type
_entity_poly.pdbx_seq_one_letter_code
_entity_poly.pdbx_strand_id
1 'polypeptide(L)'
;MYIFRNAEALRSKFVCHEGKKKLQIHIGGKGDNLGFSKFVQDITEQMQEQILDKDLGDWVMPDFTTTTDNDRVVASVAFMGAMSAYFDYGGRTGCGLPSVTLMGEQRDWEAILEKLEKVKTLGDEPTQWHHLLVPVISRFIKTFSEPSSESTKDFWGKIVHHQRGGSGQPDY
;
A
#
# COMPACT_ATOMS: atom_id res chain seq x y z
N MET A 1 -28.50 8.99 10.19
CA MET A 1 -28.21 10.36 9.71
C MET A 1 -29.26 10.80 8.69
N TYR A 2 -29.74 12.04 8.78
CA TYR A 2 -30.73 12.62 7.87
C TYR A 2 -30.22 12.72 6.43
N ILE A 3 -28.96 13.15 6.23
CA ILE A 3 -28.33 13.29 4.91
C ILE A 3 -28.37 11.97 4.15
N PHE A 4 -27.95 10.87 4.77
CA PHE A 4 -27.94 9.55 4.15
C PHE A 4 -29.35 9.10 3.69
N ARG A 5 -30.39 9.35 4.50
CA ARG A 5 -31.77 8.97 4.15
C ARG A 5 -32.37 9.83 3.03
N ASN A 6 -31.88 11.06 2.87
CA ASN A 6 -32.38 12.02 1.88
C ASN A 6 -31.34 12.30 0.79
N ALA A 7 -30.42 11.35 0.55
CA ALA A 7 -29.23 11.60 -0.26
C ALA A 7 -29.56 12.07 -1.67
N GLU A 8 -30.51 11.42 -2.35
CA GLU A 8 -30.87 11.81 -3.73
C GLU A 8 -31.52 13.20 -3.80
N ALA A 9 -32.39 13.55 -2.85
CA ALA A 9 -32.99 14.88 -2.80
C ALA A 9 -31.97 16.00 -2.51
N LEU A 10 -30.84 15.65 -1.89
CA LEU A 10 -29.77 16.58 -1.53
C LEU A 10 -28.56 16.48 -2.47
N ARG A 11 -28.54 15.55 -3.44
CA ARG A 11 -27.39 15.26 -4.31
C ARG A 11 -26.87 16.51 -4.99
N SER A 12 -27.75 17.27 -5.63
CA SER A 12 -27.41 18.50 -6.34
C SER A 12 -26.87 19.63 -5.45
N LYS A 13 -27.01 19.51 -4.12
CA LYS A 13 -26.41 20.46 -3.16
C LYS A 13 -24.98 20.07 -2.78
N PHE A 14 -24.64 18.78 -2.86
CA PHE A 14 -23.35 18.29 -2.41
C PHE A 14 -22.42 17.94 -3.56
N VAL A 15 -22.89 17.34 -4.65
CA VAL A 15 -22.04 16.81 -5.73
C VAL A 15 -22.65 17.01 -7.12
N CYS A 16 -21.81 17.06 -8.16
CA CYS A 16 -22.22 17.14 -9.57
C CYS A 16 -22.29 15.79 -10.30
N HIS A 17 -22.04 14.67 -9.61
CA HIS A 17 -22.00 13.35 -10.24
C HIS A 17 -23.17 12.47 -9.79
N GLU A 18 -23.59 11.61 -10.70
CA GLU A 18 -24.55 10.53 -10.42
C GLU A 18 -23.87 9.34 -9.75
N GLY A 19 -24.64 8.57 -8.97
CA GLY A 19 -24.12 7.41 -8.24
C GLY A 19 -22.99 7.76 -7.26
N LYS A 20 -22.04 6.85 -7.10
CA LYS A 20 -20.89 7.05 -6.21
C LYS A 20 -19.60 7.29 -6.98
N LYS A 21 -18.86 8.34 -6.61
CA LYS A 21 -17.49 8.56 -7.09
C LYS A 21 -16.50 7.84 -6.18
N LYS A 22 -15.61 7.04 -6.77
CA LYS A 22 -14.59 6.32 -6.02
C LYS A 22 -13.41 7.23 -5.71
N LEU A 23 -13.10 7.39 -4.42
CA LEU A 23 -11.91 8.06 -3.92
C LEU A 23 -10.89 6.98 -3.52
N GLN A 24 -9.67 7.09 -4.06
CA GLN A 24 -8.61 6.11 -3.86
C GLN A 24 -7.34 6.82 -3.45
N ILE A 25 -6.87 6.52 -2.23
CA ILE A 25 -5.60 7.05 -1.75
C ILE A 25 -4.56 5.93 -1.65
N HIS A 26 -3.32 6.28 -2.00
CA HIS A 26 -2.20 5.37 -1.83
C HIS A 26 -1.75 5.42 -0.37
N ILE A 27 -1.90 4.32 0.35
CA ILE A 27 -1.40 4.19 1.71
C ILE A 27 0.05 3.72 1.61
N GLY A 28 0.97 4.68 1.59
CA GLY A 28 2.41 4.44 1.65
C GLY A 28 2.95 4.63 3.07
N GLY A 29 3.74 3.67 3.56
CA GLY A 29 4.40 3.76 4.86
C GLY A 29 5.51 2.71 5.02
N LYS A 30 6.60 3.07 5.71
CA LYS A 30 7.56 2.11 6.27
C LYS A 30 7.04 1.69 7.64
N GLY A 31 6.77 0.39 7.84
CA GLY A 31 6.44 -0.19 9.14
C GLY A 31 4.94 -0.28 9.48
N ASP A 32 4.65 -0.96 10.61
CA ASP A 32 3.34 -1.46 11.05
C ASP A 32 2.26 -0.41 11.36
N ASN A 33 2.57 0.88 11.23
CA ASN A 33 1.61 1.96 11.49
C ASN A 33 1.02 2.45 10.17
N LEU A 34 0.00 1.75 9.68
CA LEU A 34 -0.93 2.33 8.71
C LEU A 34 -1.48 3.61 9.34
N GLY A 35 -0.97 4.77 8.93
CA GLY A 35 -1.34 6.06 9.49
C GLY A 35 -2.81 6.38 9.24
N PHE A 36 -3.71 5.80 10.05
CA PHE A 36 -5.16 5.92 9.87
C PHE A 36 -5.60 7.38 9.88
N SER A 37 -5.04 8.20 10.77
CA SER A 37 -5.28 9.65 10.78
C SER A 37 -4.90 10.30 9.46
N LYS A 38 -3.76 9.91 8.86
CA LYS A 38 -3.34 10.39 7.55
C LYS A 38 -4.26 9.90 6.44
N PHE A 39 -4.68 8.64 6.47
CA PHE A 39 -5.67 8.11 5.53
C PHE A 39 -6.98 8.91 5.58
N VAL A 40 -7.50 9.15 6.79
CA VAL A 40 -8.74 9.91 7.00
C VAL A 40 -8.59 11.37 6.53
N GLN A 41 -7.44 12.01 6.77
CA GLN A 41 -7.15 13.36 6.28
C GLN A 41 -7.10 13.40 4.75
N ASP A 42 -6.23 12.60 4.14
CA ASP A 42 -5.98 12.59 2.69
C ASP A 42 -7.29 12.29 1.91
N ILE A 43 -8.14 11.40 2.41
CA ILE A 43 -9.41 11.07 1.75
C ILE A 43 -10.49 12.13 1.97
N THR A 44 -10.46 12.84 3.11
CA THR A 44 -11.39 13.94 3.40
C THR A 44 -11.07 15.15 2.51
N GLU A 45 -9.79 15.47 2.32
CA GLU A 45 -9.35 16.52 1.39
C GLU A 45 -9.81 16.23 -0.04
N GLN A 46 -9.56 15.02 -0.56
CA GLN A 46 -10.06 14.62 -1.89
C GLN A 46 -11.58 14.67 -2.00
N MET A 47 -12.30 14.36 -0.92
CA MET A 47 -13.75 14.46 -0.90
C MET A 47 -14.22 15.92 -1.00
N GLN A 48 -13.61 16.83 -0.22
CA GLN A 48 -13.92 18.27 -0.24
C GLN A 48 -13.67 18.91 -1.62
N GLU A 49 -12.64 18.45 -2.35
CA GLU A 49 -12.42 18.88 -3.74
C GLU A 49 -13.61 18.56 -4.66
N GLN A 50 -14.34 17.49 -4.37
CA GLN A 50 -15.50 17.04 -5.16
C GLN A 50 -16.84 17.59 -4.68
N ILE A 51 -16.89 18.17 -3.48
CA ILE A 51 -18.10 18.80 -2.95
C ILE A 51 -18.27 20.19 -3.56
N LEU A 52 -19.52 20.56 -3.84
CA LEU A 52 -19.89 21.86 -4.41
C LEU A 52 -19.60 23.03 -3.47
N ASP A 53 -20.05 22.91 -2.22
CA ASP A 53 -19.84 23.89 -1.17
C ASP A 53 -18.45 23.70 -0.54
N LYS A 54 -17.53 24.62 -0.84
CA LYS A 54 -16.15 24.56 -0.37
C LYS A 54 -16.01 24.88 1.12
N ASP A 55 -16.97 25.62 1.68
CA ASP A 55 -16.96 26.02 3.09
C ASP A 55 -17.55 24.94 3.99
N LEU A 56 -18.27 23.96 3.41
CA LEU A 56 -18.88 22.85 4.15
C LEU A 56 -17.87 22.05 4.97
N GLY A 57 -16.66 21.89 4.45
CA GLY A 57 -15.58 21.19 5.13
C GLY A 57 -15.21 21.84 6.47
N ASP A 58 -14.88 23.12 6.41
CA ASP A 58 -14.50 23.93 7.58
C ASP A 58 -15.66 24.07 8.56
N TRP A 59 -16.90 24.16 8.05
CA TRP A 59 -18.09 24.23 8.89
C TRP A 59 -18.35 22.94 9.68
N VAL A 60 -18.02 21.77 9.11
CA VAL A 60 -18.21 20.47 9.79
C VAL A 60 -17.07 20.15 10.76
N MET A 61 -15.85 20.62 10.48
CA MET A 61 -14.70 20.33 11.33
C MET A 61 -14.76 21.14 12.64
N PRO A 62 -14.51 20.52 13.81
CA PRO A 62 -14.48 21.24 15.07
C PRO A 62 -13.26 22.17 15.12
N ASP A 63 -13.48 23.40 15.60
CA ASP A 63 -12.42 24.40 15.81
C ASP A 63 -12.56 25.13 17.17
N PHE A 64 -13.06 24.41 18.18
CA PHE A 64 -13.12 24.91 19.55
C PHE A 64 -11.74 24.87 20.22
N THR A 65 -11.52 25.70 21.24
CA THR A 65 -10.26 25.75 22.00
C THR A 65 -9.91 24.44 22.72
N THR A 66 -10.88 23.54 22.91
CA THR A 66 -10.70 22.21 23.50
C THR A 66 -10.57 21.09 22.46
N THR A 67 -10.59 21.42 21.16
CA THR A 67 -10.51 20.42 20.08
C THR A 67 -9.13 19.78 20.06
N THR A 68 -9.10 18.46 20.07
CA THR A 68 -7.88 17.65 19.91
C THR A 68 -7.78 17.06 18.50
N ASP A 69 -6.62 16.51 18.15
CA ASP A 69 -6.43 15.80 16.88
C ASP A 69 -7.38 14.59 16.74
N ASN A 70 -7.68 13.92 17.86
CA ASN A 70 -8.66 12.82 17.87
C ASN A 70 -10.06 13.31 17.52
N ASP A 71 -10.48 14.48 18.01
CA ASP A 71 -11.78 15.05 17.69
C ASP A 71 -11.88 15.39 16.19
N ARG A 72 -10.80 15.90 15.59
CA ARG A 72 -10.72 16.16 14.15
C ARG A 72 -10.81 14.87 13.32
N VAL A 73 -10.13 13.79 13.75
CA VAL A 73 -10.23 12.47 13.08
C VAL A 73 -11.64 11.91 13.19
N VAL A 74 -12.26 11.96 14.37
CA VAL A 74 -13.64 11.46 14.57
C VAL A 74 -14.64 12.27 13.73
N ALA A 75 -14.51 13.59 13.70
CA ALA A 75 -15.35 14.45 12.87
C ALA A 75 -15.19 14.14 11.37
N SER A 76 -13.96 13.91 10.92
CA SER A 76 -13.67 13.51 9.54
C SER A 76 -14.33 12.18 9.18
N VAL A 77 -14.23 11.15 10.04
CA VAL A 77 -14.89 9.86 9.83
C VAL A 77 -16.42 10.02 9.81
N ALA A 78 -16.98 10.84 10.70
CA ALA A 78 -18.42 11.12 10.72
C ALA A 78 -18.87 11.83 9.43
N PHE A 79 -18.07 12.77 8.93
CA PHE A 79 -18.33 13.48 7.68
C PHE A 79 -18.28 12.55 6.48
N MET A 80 -17.26 11.70 6.38
CA MET A 80 -17.20 10.62 5.39
C MET A 80 -18.42 9.69 5.49
N GLY A 81 -18.85 9.34 6.69
CA GLY A 81 -20.06 8.55 6.92
C GLY A 81 -21.33 9.22 6.37
N ALA A 82 -21.48 10.53 6.58
CA ALA A 82 -22.59 11.31 6.05
C ALA A 82 -22.60 11.36 4.51
N MET A 83 -21.42 11.40 3.89
CA MET A 83 -21.22 11.50 2.45
C MET A 83 -21.08 10.15 1.74
N SER A 84 -21.18 9.04 2.49
CA SER A 84 -21.04 7.68 1.97
C SER A 84 -22.08 7.27 0.91
N ALA A 85 -23.18 8.02 0.76
CA ALA A 85 -24.14 7.83 -0.34
C ALA A 85 -23.62 8.38 -1.69
N TYR A 86 -22.65 9.29 -1.67
CA TYR A 86 -22.07 9.95 -2.85
C TYR A 86 -20.66 9.47 -3.16
N PHE A 87 -19.92 8.97 -2.18
CA PHE A 87 -18.53 8.53 -2.38
C PHE A 87 -18.33 7.08 -1.97
N ASP A 88 -17.42 6.42 -2.67
CA ASP A 88 -16.89 5.11 -2.29
C ASP A 88 -15.42 5.28 -1.91
N TYR A 89 -15.09 4.89 -0.68
CA TYR A 89 -13.80 5.19 -0.07
C TYR A 89 -12.91 3.94 -0.11
N GLY A 90 -11.67 4.08 -0.57
CA GLY A 90 -10.72 2.98 -0.40
C GLY A 90 -9.27 3.43 -0.41
N GLY A 91 -8.44 2.58 0.17
CA GLY A 91 -7.00 2.70 0.15
C GLY A 91 -6.38 1.61 -0.73
N ARG A 92 -5.28 1.94 -1.39
CA ARG A 92 -4.38 0.94 -1.98
C ARG A 92 -3.07 0.99 -1.24
N THR A 93 -2.66 -0.12 -0.66
CA THR A 93 -1.29 -0.28 -0.19
C THR A 93 -0.39 -0.55 -1.39
N GLY A 94 0.81 0.04 -1.38
CA GLY A 94 1.85 -0.34 -2.34
C GLY A 94 2.48 -1.65 -1.90
N CYS A 95 2.45 -2.67 -2.76
CA CYS A 95 3.33 -3.82 -2.62
C CYS A 95 4.68 -3.46 -3.25
N GLY A 96 5.77 -3.57 -2.49
CA GLY A 96 7.11 -3.30 -2.99
C GLY A 96 8.18 -3.67 -1.95
N LEU A 97 9.41 -3.80 -2.40
CA LEU A 97 10.58 -4.08 -1.56
C LEU A 97 11.30 -2.74 -1.29
N PRO A 98 11.04 -2.05 -0.16
CA PRO A 98 11.53 -0.68 0.05
C PRO A 98 13.05 -0.62 0.26
N SER A 99 13.64 -1.70 0.77
CA SER A 99 15.07 -1.88 0.95
C SER A 99 15.37 -3.36 1.15
N VAL A 100 16.60 -3.75 0.84
CA VAL A 100 17.10 -5.11 1.08
C VAL A 100 18.33 -5.03 1.95
N THR A 101 18.37 -5.90 2.96
CA THR A 101 19.54 -6.11 3.79
C THR A 101 19.93 -7.57 3.69
N LEU A 102 21.04 -7.86 3.01
CA LEU A 102 21.64 -9.19 3.04
C LEU A 102 22.34 -9.37 4.39
N MET A 103 21.95 -10.40 5.12
CA MET A 103 22.60 -10.79 6.38
C MET A 103 23.85 -11.64 6.08
N GLY A 104 24.84 -11.57 6.97
CA GLY A 104 26.15 -12.20 6.77
C GLY A 104 27.09 -11.38 5.88
N GLU A 105 28.27 -11.93 5.60
CA GLU A 105 29.28 -11.34 4.73
C GLU A 105 29.25 -11.93 3.32
N GLN A 106 29.85 -11.24 2.35
CA GLN A 106 29.95 -11.73 0.97
C GLN A 106 30.52 -13.16 0.90
N ARG A 107 31.51 -13.48 1.74
CA ARG A 107 32.15 -14.81 1.81
C ARG A 107 31.18 -15.91 2.23
N ASP A 108 30.19 -15.60 3.06
CA ASP A 108 29.18 -16.58 3.47
C ASP A 108 28.32 -17.00 2.26
N TRP A 109 27.98 -16.03 1.41
CA TRP A 109 27.21 -16.27 0.19
C TRP A 109 28.02 -16.99 -0.90
N GLU A 110 29.32 -16.69 -1.01
CA GLU A 110 30.25 -17.45 -1.85
C GLU A 110 30.36 -18.91 -1.39
N ALA A 111 30.48 -19.15 -0.07
CA ALA A 111 30.50 -20.50 0.49
C ALA A 111 29.18 -21.26 0.27
N ILE A 112 28.03 -20.57 0.28
CA ILE A 112 26.74 -21.17 -0.11
C ILE A 112 26.76 -21.60 -1.58
N LEU A 113 27.27 -20.74 -2.47
CA LEU A 113 27.36 -21.04 -3.89
C LEU A 113 28.23 -22.28 -4.16
N GLU A 114 29.37 -22.40 -3.48
CA GLU A 114 30.23 -23.59 -3.57
C GLU A 114 29.52 -24.86 -3.06
N LYS A 115 28.80 -24.77 -1.94
CA LYS A 115 28.06 -25.89 -1.37
C LYS A 115 26.93 -26.38 -2.28
N LEU A 116 26.37 -25.52 -3.14
CA LEU A 116 25.34 -25.92 -4.09
C LEU A 116 25.84 -26.99 -5.06
N GLU A 117 27.13 -27.08 -5.35
CA GLU A 117 27.69 -28.11 -6.23
C GLU A 117 27.36 -29.53 -5.75
N LYS A 118 27.27 -29.73 -4.43
CA LYS A 118 26.88 -31.03 -3.85
C LYS A 118 25.42 -31.40 -4.14
N VAL A 119 24.54 -30.42 -4.35
CA VAL A 119 23.11 -30.66 -4.64
C VAL A 119 22.93 -31.47 -5.93
N LYS A 120 23.81 -31.29 -6.91
CA LYS A 120 23.79 -32.06 -8.18
C LYS A 120 24.00 -33.56 -7.97
N THR A 121 24.60 -33.96 -6.85
CA THR A 121 24.83 -35.38 -6.55
C THR A 121 23.58 -36.12 -6.06
N LEU A 122 22.50 -35.38 -5.78
CA LEU A 122 21.27 -35.93 -5.18
C LEU A 122 20.24 -36.40 -6.22
N GLY A 123 20.53 -36.25 -7.53
CA GLY A 123 19.67 -36.72 -8.62
C GLY A 123 19.25 -35.60 -9.58
N ASP A 124 18.38 -35.95 -10.53
CA ASP A 124 18.00 -35.07 -11.65
C ASP A 124 17.20 -33.84 -11.21
N GLU A 125 16.19 -34.02 -10.35
CA GLU A 125 15.36 -32.92 -9.84
C GLU A 125 16.19 -31.94 -8.97
N PRO A 126 17.01 -32.37 -7.99
CA PRO A 126 17.94 -31.48 -7.29
C PRO A 126 18.92 -30.76 -8.22
N THR A 127 19.37 -31.42 -9.30
CA THR A 127 20.24 -30.81 -10.31
C THR A 127 19.53 -29.68 -11.07
N GLN A 128 18.25 -29.86 -11.42
CA GLN A 128 17.45 -28.78 -11.99
C GLN A 128 17.32 -27.62 -10.99
N TRP A 129 17.13 -27.94 -9.71
CA TRP A 129 17.04 -26.93 -8.64
C TRP A 129 18.34 -26.15 -8.46
N HIS A 130 19.51 -26.82 -8.54
CA HIS A 130 20.81 -26.18 -8.57
C HIS A 130 20.91 -25.13 -9.69
N HIS A 131 20.51 -25.49 -10.92
CA HIS A 131 20.57 -24.57 -12.06
C HIS A 131 19.69 -23.32 -11.88
N LEU A 132 18.61 -23.43 -11.11
CA LEU A 132 17.75 -22.29 -10.76
C LEU A 132 18.34 -21.43 -9.64
N LEU A 133 18.97 -22.03 -8.64
CA LEU A 133 19.52 -21.32 -7.48
C LEU A 133 20.82 -20.58 -7.76
N VAL A 134 21.73 -21.17 -8.55
CA VAL A 134 23.03 -20.56 -8.88
C VAL A 134 22.92 -19.11 -9.36
N PRO A 135 22.06 -18.76 -10.34
CA PRO A 135 21.95 -17.38 -10.79
C PRO A 135 21.38 -16.43 -9.72
N VAL A 136 20.52 -16.92 -8.81
CA VAL A 136 19.96 -16.13 -7.71
C VAL A 136 21.03 -15.81 -6.67
N ILE A 137 21.76 -16.82 -6.18
CA ILE A 137 22.83 -16.63 -5.19
C ILE A 137 23.97 -15.78 -5.78
N SER A 138 24.29 -15.97 -7.06
CA SER A 138 25.29 -15.13 -7.75
C SER A 138 24.90 -13.65 -7.75
N ARG A 139 23.61 -13.33 -7.90
CA ARG A 139 23.10 -11.95 -7.80
C ARG A 139 23.14 -11.41 -6.38
N PHE A 140 23.00 -12.25 -5.35
CA PHE A 140 23.19 -11.84 -3.96
C PHE A 140 24.64 -11.46 -3.70
N ILE A 141 25.60 -12.27 -4.14
CA ILE A 141 27.03 -11.95 -4.05
C ILE A 141 27.32 -10.63 -4.78
N LYS A 142 26.80 -10.46 -6.00
CA LYS A 142 26.95 -9.22 -6.78
C LYS A 142 26.36 -7.98 -6.09
N THR A 143 25.35 -8.15 -5.25
CA THR A 143 24.74 -7.04 -4.49
C THR A 143 25.73 -6.39 -3.51
N PHE A 144 26.72 -7.13 -2.99
CA PHE A 144 27.73 -6.56 -2.08
C PHE A 144 28.68 -5.58 -2.78
N SER A 145 29.06 -5.85 -4.04
CA SER A 145 29.99 -5.01 -4.80
C SER A 145 29.28 -3.91 -5.61
N GLU A 146 28.05 -4.15 -6.05
CA GLU A 146 27.29 -3.23 -6.89
C GLU A 146 25.89 -2.92 -6.30
N PRO A 147 25.77 -2.47 -5.03
CA PRO A 147 24.47 -2.35 -4.34
C PRO A 147 23.52 -1.34 -4.99
N SER A 148 24.06 -0.28 -5.60
CA SER A 148 23.27 0.80 -6.19
C SER A 148 23.11 0.70 -7.72
N SER A 149 23.67 -0.34 -8.35
CA SER A 149 23.59 -0.47 -9.81
C SER A 149 22.15 -0.69 -10.28
N GLU A 150 21.83 -0.21 -11.47
CA GLU A 150 20.49 -0.41 -12.06
C GLU A 150 20.17 -1.90 -12.20
N SER A 151 21.18 -2.71 -12.54
CA SER A 151 21.02 -4.16 -12.68
C SER A 151 20.73 -4.87 -11.34
N THR A 152 21.26 -4.35 -10.23
CA THR A 152 21.00 -4.87 -8.88
C THR A 152 19.59 -4.48 -8.42
N LYS A 153 19.20 -3.22 -8.65
CA LYS A 153 17.84 -2.74 -8.36
C LYS A 153 16.78 -3.49 -9.16
N ASP A 154 17.00 -3.71 -10.45
CA ASP A 154 16.08 -4.47 -11.32
C ASP A 154 15.91 -5.92 -10.84
N PHE A 155 17.01 -6.58 -10.44
CA PHE A 155 16.98 -7.93 -9.88
C PHE A 155 16.12 -7.98 -8.59
N TRP A 156 16.39 -7.11 -7.62
CA TRP A 156 15.62 -7.06 -6.38
C TRP A 156 14.16 -6.64 -6.60
N GLY A 157 13.89 -5.80 -7.60
CA GLY A 157 12.54 -5.42 -8.00
C GLY A 157 11.72 -6.58 -8.61
N LYS A 158 12.39 -7.62 -9.10
CA LYS A 158 11.77 -8.81 -9.72
C LYS A 158 11.85 -10.07 -8.86
N ILE A 159 12.50 -10.01 -7.69
CA ILE A 159 12.74 -11.19 -6.86
C ILE A 159 11.46 -11.79 -6.27
N VAL A 160 10.40 -10.98 -6.13
CA VAL A 160 9.07 -11.41 -5.70
C VAL A 160 8.11 -11.28 -6.86
N HIS A 161 7.44 -12.37 -7.22
CA HIS A 161 6.32 -12.34 -8.15
C HIS A 161 5.03 -12.02 -7.39
N HIS A 162 4.37 -10.93 -7.75
CA HIS A 162 3.08 -10.54 -7.16
C HIS A 162 1.93 -11.01 -8.04
N GLN A 163 1.03 -11.79 -7.46
CA GLN A 163 -0.32 -12.00 -7.99
C GLN A 163 -1.30 -11.10 -7.25
N ARG A 164 -2.17 -10.41 -8.00
CA ARG A 164 -3.21 -9.55 -7.42
C ARG A 164 -4.24 -10.41 -6.69
N GLY A 165 -4.14 -10.45 -5.36
CA GLY A 165 -5.26 -10.78 -4.48
C GLY A 165 -5.77 -9.50 -3.82
N GLY A 166 -7.06 -9.22 -3.93
CA GLY A 166 -7.68 -8.20 -3.08
C GLY A 166 -7.80 -8.72 -1.65
N SER A 167 -7.72 -7.84 -0.64
CA SER A 167 -8.10 -8.22 0.72
C SER A 167 -9.55 -8.71 0.73
N GLY A 168 -9.78 -9.95 1.16
CA GLY A 168 -11.12 -10.56 1.20
C GLY A 168 -11.50 -11.43 0.00
N GLN A 169 -10.55 -11.94 -0.78
CA GLN A 169 -10.85 -13.04 -1.70
C GLN A 169 -11.32 -14.27 -0.90
N PRO A 170 -12.48 -14.87 -1.23
CA PRO A 170 -12.87 -16.14 -0.62
C PRO A 170 -11.94 -17.24 -1.13
N ASP A 171 -11.40 -18.03 -0.19
CA ASP A 171 -10.69 -19.27 -0.52
C ASP A 171 -11.68 -20.23 -1.19
N TYR A 172 -11.55 -20.44 -2.50
CA TYR A 172 -12.19 -21.53 -3.23
C TYR A 172 -11.11 -22.44 -3.81
#